data_AF-A0A967RN13-F1
#
_entry.id   AF-A0A967RN13-F1
#
_cell.length_a   1.000
_cell.length_b   1.000
_cell.length_c   1.000
_cell.angle_alpha   90.00
_cell.angle_beta   90.00
_cell.angle_gamma   90.00
#
_symmetry.space_group_name_H-M   'P 1'
#
loop_
_entity.id
_entity.type
_entity.pdbx_description
1 polymer ?
#
loop_
_entity_poly.entity_id
_entity_poly.type
_entity_poly.pdbx_seq_one_letter_code
_entity_poly.pdbx_strand_id
1 'polypeptide(L)'
;AEDVKCLLAVLDDVRNRAMILLLLRTGMRIGELLNTKLVDVYLADKKIMIYEGEKNRKGRAVCISDDACQALQAWLDKRDSQKEYLFYAQGRHRMSYNNARVLFKKYLKQAGLEHKDYKLHCLRHTFATEL
;
A
#
# COMPACT_ATOMS: atom_id res chain seq x y z
N ALA A 1 -9.07 -13.81 6.50
CA ALA A 1 -8.20 -14.98 6.23
C ALA A 1 -8.33 -15.55 4.81
N GLU A 2 -9.51 -15.93 4.30
CA GLU A 2 -9.63 -16.51 2.94
C GLU A 2 -9.69 -15.45 1.83
N ASP A 3 -10.57 -14.46 1.96
CA ASP A 3 -10.74 -13.36 0.99
C ASP A 3 -9.41 -12.62 0.71
N VAL A 4 -8.57 -12.45 1.74
CA VAL A 4 -7.22 -11.87 1.63
C VAL A 4 -6.32 -12.73 0.74
N LYS A 5 -6.35 -14.06 0.89
CA LYS A 5 -5.54 -14.97 0.06
C LYS A 5 -5.99 -14.91 -1.40
N CYS A 6 -7.31 -14.91 -1.66
CA CYS A 6 -7.87 -14.76 -3.01
C CYS A 6 -7.41 -13.45 -3.65
N LEU A 7 -7.46 -12.34 -2.90
CA LEU A 7 -6.98 -11.05 -3.37
C LEU A 7 -5.47 -11.06 -3.66
N LEU A 8 -4.65 -11.63 -2.77
CA LEU A 8 -3.20 -11.71 -2.95
C LEU A 8 -2.79 -12.64 -4.11
N ALA A 9 -3.61 -13.61 -4.46
CA ALA A 9 -3.36 -14.54 -5.57
C ALA A 9 -3.53 -13.87 -6.95
N VAL A 10 -4.44 -12.89 -7.06
CA VAL A 10 -4.71 -12.19 -8.33
C VAL A 10 -3.83 -10.95 -8.55
N LEU A 11 -3.03 -10.56 -7.56
CA LEU A 11 -2.12 -9.41 -7.66
C LEU A 11 -0.85 -9.78 -8.44
N ASP A 12 -0.94 -9.65 -9.76
CA ASP A 12 0.11 -9.92 -10.74
C ASP A 12 1.16 -8.80 -10.86
N ASP A 13 0.73 -7.55 -10.67
CA ASP A 13 1.59 -6.38 -10.79
C ASP A 13 2.35 -6.11 -9.48
N VAL A 14 3.68 -5.98 -9.59
CA VAL A 14 4.59 -5.84 -8.44
C VAL A 14 4.30 -4.57 -7.63
N ARG A 15 4.01 -3.45 -8.29
CA ARG A 15 3.68 -2.19 -7.62
C ARG A 15 2.39 -2.33 -6.82
N ASN A 16 1.36 -2.88 -7.45
CA ASN A 16 0.04 -3.03 -6.85
C ASN A 16 0.08 -4.01 -5.69
N ARG A 17 0.82 -5.11 -5.84
CA ARG A 17 1.08 -6.08 -4.78
C ARG A 17 1.72 -5.42 -3.56
N ALA A 18 2.79 -4.66 -3.75
CA ALA A 18 3.44 -3.91 -2.67
C ALA A 18 2.48 -2.93 -1.99
N MET A 19 1.70 -2.18 -2.77
CA MET A 19 0.73 -1.22 -2.25
C MET A 19 -0.34 -1.88 -1.36
N ILE A 20 -0.96 -2.96 -1.83
CA ILE A 20 -2.01 -3.65 -1.09
C ILE A 20 -1.45 -4.34 0.16
N LEU A 21 -0.29 -4.99 0.06
CA LEU A 21 0.36 -5.61 1.22
C LEU A 21 0.73 -4.58 2.28
N LEU A 22 1.25 -3.41 1.89
CA LEU A 22 1.53 -2.35 2.85
C LEU A 22 0.25 -1.90 3.56
N LEU A 23 -0.85 -1.63 2.84
CA LEU A 23 -2.12 -1.25 3.48
C LEU A 23 -2.64 -2.33 4.44
N LEU A 24 -2.53 -3.58 4.03
CA LEU A 24 -3.00 -4.73 4.80
C LEU A 24 -2.15 -4.99 6.04
N ARG A 25 -0.82 -4.78 5.98
CA ARG A 25 0.11 -5.20 7.04
C ARG A 25 0.54 -4.09 7.98
N THR A 26 0.45 -2.84 7.54
CA THR A 26 0.88 -1.67 8.34
C THR A 26 -0.29 -0.89 8.95
N GLY A 27 -1.52 -1.18 8.51
CA GLY A 27 -2.72 -0.44 8.93
C GLY A 27 -2.76 1.02 8.45
N MET A 28 -1.89 1.39 7.51
CA MET A 28 -1.83 2.74 6.94
C MET A 28 -3.16 3.16 6.31
N ARG A 29 -3.49 4.44 6.43
CA ARG A 29 -4.52 5.03 5.58
C ARG A 29 -3.96 5.12 4.16
N ILE A 30 -4.79 4.86 3.15
CA ILE A 30 -4.38 5.02 1.74
C ILE A 30 -3.85 6.43 1.44
N GLY A 31 -4.44 7.47 2.04
CA GLY A 31 -3.90 8.83 1.91
C GLY A 31 -2.47 8.98 2.45
N GLU A 32 -2.13 8.28 3.54
CA GLU A 32 -0.76 8.26 4.08
C GLU A 32 0.18 7.56 3.10
N LEU A 33 -0.21 6.37 2.62
CA LEU A 33 0.60 5.58 1.69
C LEU A 33 0.88 6.30 0.36
N LEU A 34 -0.11 6.99 -0.17
CA LEU A 34 0.04 7.77 -1.40
C LEU A 34 0.93 9.01 -1.19
N ASN A 35 1.08 9.48 0.04
CA ASN A 35 1.96 10.61 0.39
C ASN A 35 3.36 10.19 0.83
N THR A 36 3.61 8.90 1.08
CA THR A 36 4.91 8.39 1.48
C THR A 36 5.96 8.68 0.42
N LYS A 37 7.07 9.29 0.82
CA LYS A 37 8.25 9.49 -0.01
C LYS A 37 9.29 8.40 0.26
N LEU A 38 10.24 8.22 -0.65
CA LEU A 38 11.32 7.26 -0.44
C LEU A 38 12.15 7.53 0.82
N VAL A 39 12.37 8.82 1.13
CA VAL A 39 13.14 9.25 2.32
C VAL A 39 12.47 8.85 3.64
N ASP A 40 11.19 8.49 3.59
CA ASP A 40 10.41 8.07 4.75
C ASP A 40 10.47 6.54 4.97
N VAL A 41 11.08 5.79 4.04
CA VAL A 41 11.13 4.33 4.05
C VAL A 41 12.49 3.85 4.55
N TYR A 42 12.49 3.13 5.68
CA TYR A 42 13.68 2.59 6.32
C TYR A 42 13.60 1.06 6.27
N LEU A 43 14.04 0.47 5.14
CA LEU A 43 13.94 -0.98 4.92
C LEU A 43 14.79 -1.78 5.90
N ALA A 44 15.98 -1.30 6.26
CA ALA A 44 16.85 -1.96 7.23
C ALA A 44 16.17 -2.11 8.61
N ASP A 45 15.39 -1.10 9.00
CA ASP A 45 14.61 -1.08 10.23
C ASP A 45 13.19 -1.66 10.05
N LYS A 46 12.84 -2.13 8.85
CA LYS A 46 11.49 -2.55 8.44
C LYS A 46 10.41 -1.58 8.91
N LYS A 47 10.60 -0.27 8.68
CA LYS A 47 9.62 0.75 9.09
C LYS A 47 9.40 1.83 8.03
N ILE A 48 8.21 2.43 8.06
CA ILE A 48 7.88 3.64 7.30
C ILE A 48 7.51 4.74 8.29
N MET A 49 8.07 5.93 8.11
CA MET A 49 7.69 7.11 8.86
C MET A 49 6.48 7.77 8.20
N ILE A 50 5.43 7.99 8.98
CA ILE A 50 4.20 8.65 8.53
C ILE A 50 4.09 9.96 9.27
N TYR A 51 3.90 11.05 8.55
CA TYR A 51 3.73 12.38 9.13
C TYR A 51 2.26 12.79 9.06
N GLU A 52 1.64 13.09 10.21
CA GLU A 52 0.29 13.64 10.28
C GLU A 52 0.35 15.18 10.32
N GLY A 53 -0.07 15.81 9.22
CA GLY A 53 -0.20 17.26 9.08
C GLY A 53 1.09 18.01 8.69
N GLU A 54 0.93 19.08 7.90
CA GLU A 54 2.06 19.87 7.36
C GLU A 54 2.77 20.73 8.42
N LYS A 55 2.08 21.09 9.51
CA LYS A 55 2.55 22.11 10.47
C LYS A 55 3.26 21.59 11.73
N ASN A 56 2.97 20.37 12.18
CA ASN A 56 3.43 19.92 13.50
C ASN A 56 4.45 18.77 13.47
N ARG A 57 4.79 18.22 12.30
CA ARG A 57 5.70 17.06 12.13
C ARG A 57 5.48 15.94 13.17
N LYS A 58 4.27 15.81 13.71
CA LYS A 58 3.92 14.70 14.60
C LYS A 58 3.73 13.50 13.68
N GLY A 59 4.72 12.62 13.71
CA GLY A 59 4.71 11.41 12.92
C GLY A 59 4.70 10.18 13.80
N ARG A 60 4.37 9.04 13.18
CA ARG A 60 4.48 7.71 13.78
C ARG A 60 5.24 6.80 12.84
N ALA A 61 6.03 5.89 13.40
CA ALA A 61 6.58 4.79 12.64
C ALA A 61 5.52 3.68 12.50
N VAL A 62 5.42 3.07 11.32
CA VAL A 62 4.74 1.79 11.14
C VAL A 62 5.75 0.72 10.82
N CYS A 63 5.63 -0.43 11.51
CA CYS A 63 6.43 -1.60 11.20
C CYS A 63 5.87 -2.28 9.93
N ILE A 64 6.78 -2.78 9.10
CA ILE A 64 6.49 -3.54 7.90
C ILE A 64 6.74 -5.01 8.22
N SER A 65 5.76 -5.87 7.95
CA SER A 65 5.95 -7.33 8.03
C SER A 65 6.90 -7.84 6.94
N ASP A 66 7.45 -9.03 7.11
CA ASP A 66 8.41 -9.61 6.16
C ASP A 66 7.85 -9.75 4.73
N ASP A 67 6.60 -10.19 4.60
CA ASP A 67 5.93 -10.34 3.30
C ASP A 67 5.71 -8.98 2.59
N ALA A 68 5.32 -7.95 3.34
CA ALA A 68 5.20 -6.59 2.82
C ALA A 68 6.56 -5.98 2.47
N CYS A 69 7.61 -6.28 3.25
CA CYS A 69 8.96 -5.82 3.00
C CYS A 69 9.52 -6.44 1.71
N GLN A 70 9.34 -7.74 1.50
CA GLN A 70 9.73 -8.42 0.26
C GLN A 70 9.01 -7.85 -0.96
N ALA A 71 7.70 -7.64 -0.87
CA ALA A 71 6.93 -7.05 -1.98
C ALA A 71 7.35 -5.61 -2.25
N LEU A 72 7.64 -4.83 -1.21
CA LEU A 72 8.15 -3.47 -1.32
C LEU A 72 9.53 -3.45 -1.98
N GLN A 73 10.46 -4.33 -1.59
CA GLN A 73 11.77 -4.43 -2.23
C GLN A 73 11.65 -4.73 -3.73
N ALA A 74 10.82 -5.73 -4.08
CA ALA A 74 10.59 -6.07 -5.49
C ALA A 74 10.02 -4.90 -6.30
N TRP A 75 9.23 -4.02 -5.68
CA TRP A 75 8.77 -2.78 -6.31
C TRP A 75 9.88 -1.73 -6.44
N LEU A 76 10.70 -1.56 -5.40
CA LEU A 76 11.82 -0.61 -5.41
C LEU A 76 12.86 -0.96 -6.48
N ASP A 77 13.02 -2.24 -6.83
CA ASP A 77 13.94 -2.67 -7.88
C ASP A 77 13.45 -2.33 -9.31
N LYS A 78 12.13 -2.14 -9.48
CA LYS A 78 11.51 -1.88 -10.79
C LYS A 78 11.08 -0.43 -11.00
N ARG A 79 10.97 0.34 -9.92
CA ARG A 79 10.49 1.72 -9.99
C ARG A 79 11.54 2.65 -10.62
N ASP A 80 11.05 3.77 -11.13
CA ASP A 80 11.86 4.89 -11.58
C ASP A 80 12.47 5.60 -10.37
N SER A 81 13.80 5.59 -10.29
CA SER A 81 14.56 6.20 -9.20
C SER A 81 14.41 7.71 -9.12
N GLN A 82 14.00 8.38 -10.21
CA GLN A 82 13.80 9.83 -10.26
C GLN A 82 12.51 10.28 -9.58
N LYS A 83 11.61 9.37 -9.24
CA LYS A 83 10.34 9.71 -8.57
C LYS A 83 10.56 9.85 -7.07
N GLU A 84 10.04 10.93 -6.50
CA GLU A 84 10.12 11.19 -5.06
C GLU A 84 9.16 10.28 -4.25
N TYR A 85 7.92 10.15 -4.73
CA TYR A 85 6.87 9.38 -4.05
C TYR A 85 7.11 7.88 -4.20
N LEU A 86 6.79 7.13 -3.15
CA LEU A 86 6.92 5.67 -3.14
C LEU A 86 6.05 5.03 -4.23
N PHE A 87 4.82 5.53 -4.39
CA PHE A 87 3.87 5.10 -5.42
C PHE A 87 3.45 6.28 -6.31
N TYR A 88 3.55 6.08 -7.62
CA TYR A 88 3.22 7.07 -8.62
C TYR A 88 2.45 6.43 -9.79
N ALA A 89 1.73 7.27 -10.54
CA ALA A 89 1.06 6.86 -11.77
C ALA A 89 1.88 7.28 -12.99
N GLN A 90 1.66 6.62 -14.13
CA GLN A 90 2.36 6.93 -15.38
C GLN A 90 2.16 8.40 -15.75
N GLY A 91 3.27 9.10 -15.99
CA GLY A 91 3.27 10.54 -16.31
C GLY A 91 2.85 11.48 -15.17
N ARG A 92 2.66 10.98 -13.93
CA ARG A 92 2.27 11.80 -12.77
C ARG A 92 3.28 11.69 -11.64
N HIS A 93 3.37 12.74 -10.84
CA HIS A 93 4.25 12.78 -9.66
C HIS A 93 3.77 11.84 -8.54
N ARG A 94 2.46 11.61 -8.41
CA ARG A 94 1.85 10.82 -7.33
C ARG A 94 0.66 10.03 -7.85
N MET A 95 0.43 8.85 -7.27
CA MET A 95 -0.79 8.08 -7.53
C MET A 95 -1.99 8.76 -6.84
N SER A 96 -3.10 8.92 -7.56
CA SER A 96 -4.31 9.50 -6.99
C SER A 96 -5.11 8.44 -6.23
N TYR A 97 -5.89 8.88 -5.24
CA TYR A 97 -6.84 8.01 -4.54
C TYR A 97 -7.81 7.32 -5.49
N ASN A 98 -8.31 8.04 -6.51
CA ASN A 98 -9.24 7.46 -7.47
C ASN A 98 -8.60 6.35 -8.30
N ASN A 99 -7.34 6.52 -8.73
CA ASN A 99 -6.61 5.48 -9.46
C ASN A 99 -6.41 4.24 -8.58
N ALA A 100 -5.97 4.42 -7.33
CA ALA A 100 -5.84 3.32 -6.38
C ALA A 100 -7.20 2.62 -6.16
N ARG A 101 -8.31 3.37 -6.07
CA ARG A 101 -9.66 2.83 -5.88
C ARG A 101 -10.13 2.01 -7.07
N VAL A 102 -9.96 2.52 -8.29
CA VAL A 102 -10.33 1.80 -9.54
C VAL A 102 -9.51 0.52 -9.66
N LEU A 103 -8.22 0.60 -9.37
CA LEU A 103 -7.29 -0.53 -9.38
C LEU A 103 -7.69 -1.59 -8.36
N PHE A 104 -8.02 -1.18 -7.13
CA PHE A 104 -8.50 -2.10 -6.11
C PHE A 104 -9.80 -2.80 -6.51
N LYS A 105 -10.77 -2.07 -7.08
CA LYS A 105 -12.00 -2.66 -7.60
C LYS A 105 -11.75 -3.69 -8.71
N LYS A 106 -10.78 -3.44 -9.59
CA LYS A 106 -10.37 -4.41 -10.63
C LYS A 106 -9.90 -5.71 -9.98
N TYR A 107 -9.04 -5.64 -8.96
CA TYR A 107 -8.55 -6.83 -8.26
C TYR A 107 -9.61 -7.55 -7.45
N LEU A 108 -10.55 -6.82 -6.82
CA LEU A 108 -11.70 -7.44 -6.16
C LEU A 108 -12.53 -8.26 -7.16
N LYS A 109 -12.76 -7.72 -8.36
CA LYS A 109 -13.46 -8.44 -9.42
C LYS A 109 -12.71 -9.70 -9.86
N GLN A 110 -11.40 -9.59 -10.08
CA GLN A 110 -10.56 -10.75 -10.45
C GLN A 110 -10.51 -11.82 -9.36
N ALA A 111 -10.54 -11.43 -8.09
CA ALA A 111 -10.57 -12.35 -6.96
C ALA A 111 -11.97 -12.96 -6.69
N GLY A 112 -13.00 -12.58 -7.45
CA GLY A 112 -14.38 -13.01 -7.21
C GLY A 112 -15.05 -12.35 -5.99
N LEU A 113 -14.47 -11.25 -5.47
CA LEU A 113 -14.89 -10.57 -4.25
C LEU A 113 -15.70 -9.29 -4.49
N GLU A 114 -16.15 -9.03 -5.73
CA GLU A 114 -16.87 -7.80 -6.07
C GLU A 114 -18.17 -7.60 -5.27
N HIS A 115 -18.80 -8.69 -4.85
CA HIS A 115 -20.06 -8.71 -4.09
C HIS A 115 -19.90 -8.33 -2.61
N LYS A 116 -18.66 -8.29 -2.10
CA LYS A 116 -18.37 -8.07 -0.66
C LYS A 116 -18.33 -6.58 -0.25
N ASP A 117 -18.54 -5.65 -1.20
CA ASP A 117 -18.42 -4.19 -1.03
C ASP A 117 -17.12 -3.71 -0.33
N TYR A 118 -16.02 -4.44 -0.50
CA TYR A 118 -14.74 -4.04 0.09
C TYR A 118 -14.27 -2.69 -0.45
N LYS A 119 -13.88 -1.80 0.46
CA LYS A 119 -13.29 -0.50 0.16
C LYS A 119 -11.83 -0.49 0.60
N LEU A 120 -11.02 0.40 -0.01
CA LEU A 120 -9.60 0.53 0.34
C LEU A 120 -9.38 0.80 1.84
N HIS A 121 -10.27 1.57 2.48
CA HIS A 121 -10.18 1.79 3.92
C HIS A 121 -10.47 0.53 4.74
N CYS A 122 -11.21 -0.44 4.21
CA CYS A 122 -11.49 -1.71 4.89
C CYS A 122 -10.24 -2.59 5.01
N LEU A 123 -9.23 -2.41 4.16
CA LEU A 123 -7.98 -3.18 4.25
C LEU A 123 -7.28 -2.98 5.60
N ARG A 124 -7.25 -1.74 6.09
CA ARG A 124 -6.68 -1.44 7.42
C ARG A 124 -7.51 -2.01 8.57
N HIS A 125 -8.82 -2.20 8.35
CA HIS A 125 -9.70 -2.83 9.35
C HIS A 125 -9.53 -4.35 9.33
N THR A 126 -9.31 -4.92 8.14
CA THR A 126 -8.97 -6.34 7.99
C THR A 126 -7.70 -6.68 8.77
N PHE A 127 -6.69 -5.81 8.76
CA PHE A 127 -5.52 -5.92 9.65
C PHE A 127 -5.89 -6.04 11.13
N ALA A 128 -6.74 -5.13 11.63
CA ALA A 128 -7.17 -5.13 13.02
C ALA A 128 -8.00 -6.36 13.41
N THR A 129 -8.44 -7.16 12.43
CA THR A 129 -9.23 -8.37 12.65
C THR A 129 -8.40 -9.66 12.50
N GLU A 130 -7.19 -9.59 11.92
CA GLU A 130 -6.25 -10.71 11.80
C GLU A 130 -5.13 -10.69 12.87
N LEU A 131 -5.26 -9.83 13.89
CA LEU A 131 -4.35 -9.69 15.02
C LEU A 131 -4.97 -10.22 16.31
#